data_AF-A0A2N2FQD5-F1
#
_entry.id   AF-A0A2N2FQD5-F1
#
_cell.length_a   1.000
_cell.length_b   1.000
_cell.length_c   1.000
_cell.angle_alpha   90.00
_cell.angle_beta   90.00
_cell.angle_gamma   90.00
#
_symmetry.space_group_name_H-M   'P 1'
#
loop_
_entity.id
_entity.type
_entity.pdbx_description
1 polymer ?
#
loop_
_entity_poly.entity_id
_entity_poly.type
_entity_poly.pdbx_seq_one_letter_code
_entity_poly.pdbx_strand_id
1 'polypeptide(L)'
;NQTLFDFGKTWTQVDIASLNKESAKADYQDVTAAIIYGVKESYYSFLKLKMSETVALETVNQFQEHYDVAKTFFETGKSSKIDVTSAEVNLSNARIQLISAQNAMRIARVNLNKAMGVISSPEYNVEETFPLEKRNISFDSALAQAYENRPDILSTSLKKDALEKSIDLNKKGYLPVLSGSAAYGYAGDDNSMDKSWNVGVALTFPLFTGLSTRYAVDEARANLDIARANEESLRQKIYLEVQSAWLNRREAFERIEAGRIIVRQAEETLELARGRYATGVGSSIEITDAMIKLNNAKMTYITALSDFSIAEANLEKAIGAKK
;
A
#
# COMPACT_ATOMS: atom_id res chain seq x y z
N ASN A 1 1.84 24.43 44.57
CA ASN A 1 0.79 25.22 43.90
C ASN A 1 -0.10 24.30 43.09
N GLN A 2 -1.41 24.46 43.18
CA GLN A 2 -2.42 23.64 42.49
C GLN A 2 -3.52 24.56 41.96
N THR A 3 -3.97 24.34 40.72
CA THR A 3 -5.16 25.02 40.19
C THR A 3 -6.41 24.49 40.89
N LEU A 4 -7.19 25.38 41.49
CA LEU A 4 -8.45 25.03 42.15
C LEU A 4 -9.64 25.19 41.19
N PHE A 5 -9.63 26.27 40.40
CA PHE A 5 -10.68 26.53 39.42
C PHE A 5 -10.15 27.44 38.30
N ASP A 6 -10.41 27.09 37.04
CA ASP A 6 -9.89 27.81 35.88
C ASP A 6 -10.97 28.07 34.83
N PHE A 7 -12.25 28.05 35.24
CA PHE A 7 -13.41 28.24 34.37
C PHE A 7 -13.44 27.26 33.18
N GLY A 8 -12.94 26.05 33.41
CA GLY A 8 -12.99 24.96 32.44
C GLY A 8 -11.88 24.99 31.40
N LYS A 9 -10.78 25.73 31.63
CA LYS A 9 -9.59 25.64 30.76
C LYS A 9 -9.03 24.21 30.76
N THR A 10 -8.86 23.62 31.93
CA THR A 10 -8.38 22.24 32.08
C THR A 10 -9.31 21.25 31.38
N TRP A 11 -10.63 21.40 31.53
CA TRP A 11 -11.59 20.52 30.86
C TRP A 11 -11.54 20.64 29.32
N THR A 12 -11.46 21.85 28.77
CA THR A 12 -11.28 22.01 27.30
C THR A 12 -9.94 21.43 26.82
N GLN A 13 -8.87 21.56 27.61
CA GLN A 13 -7.59 20.90 27.30
C GLN A 13 -7.71 19.37 27.27
N VAL A 14 -8.48 18.80 28.20
CA VAL A 14 -8.80 17.36 28.20
C VAL A 14 -9.62 16.97 26.97
N ASP A 15 -10.62 17.76 26.58
CA ASP A 15 -11.41 17.53 25.34
C ASP A 15 -10.50 17.51 24.10
N ILE A 16 -9.62 18.51 23.96
CA ILE A 16 -8.64 18.59 22.87
C ILE A 16 -7.73 17.37 22.87
N ALA A 17 -7.20 16.99 24.04
CA ALA A 17 -6.33 15.81 24.17
C ALA A 17 -7.07 14.52 23.81
N SER A 18 -8.36 14.41 24.15
CA SER A 18 -9.20 13.26 23.78
C SER A 18 -9.41 13.17 22.27
N LEU A 19 -9.77 14.28 21.61
CA LEU A 19 -9.93 14.32 20.14
C LEU A 19 -8.62 13.99 19.42
N ASN A 20 -7.49 14.52 19.92
CA ASN A 20 -6.17 14.20 19.37
C ASN A 20 -5.83 12.71 19.53
N LYS A 21 -6.16 12.10 20.69
CA LYS A 21 -6.00 10.66 20.93
C LYS A 21 -6.85 9.83 19.96
N GLU A 22 -8.10 10.23 19.71
CA GLU A 22 -8.96 9.56 18.73
C GLU A 22 -8.42 9.71 17.31
N SER A 23 -7.91 10.89 16.93
CA SER A 23 -7.27 11.09 15.63
C SER A 23 -6.03 10.21 15.46
N ALA A 24 -5.23 10.06 16.52
CA ALA A 24 -4.04 9.19 16.51
C ALA A 24 -4.42 7.71 16.37
N LYS A 25 -5.58 7.30 16.90
CA LYS A 25 -6.12 5.95 16.67
C LYS A 25 -6.53 5.74 15.21
N ALA A 26 -7.13 6.75 14.58
CA ALA A 26 -7.47 6.72 13.17
C ALA A 26 -6.20 6.73 12.28
N ASP A 27 -5.19 7.53 12.60
CA ASP A 27 -3.87 7.51 11.94
C ASP A 27 -3.22 6.12 12.03
N TYR A 28 -3.30 5.46 13.19
CA TYR A 28 -2.82 4.08 13.36
C TYR A 28 -3.56 3.08 12.44
N GLN A 29 -4.87 3.25 12.27
CA GLN A 29 -5.66 2.43 11.36
C GLN A 29 -5.28 2.69 9.89
N ASP A 30 -4.99 3.93 9.51
CA ASP A 30 -4.52 4.28 8.17
C ASP A 30 -3.18 3.60 7.85
N VAL A 31 -2.22 3.68 8.78
CA VAL A 31 -0.93 2.99 8.67
C VAL A 31 -1.13 1.48 8.58
N THR A 32 -2.03 0.93 9.37
CA THR A 32 -2.36 -0.51 9.33
C THR A 32 -2.91 -0.91 7.95
N ALA A 33 -3.83 -0.14 7.38
CA ALA A 33 -4.36 -0.38 6.05
C ALA A 33 -3.28 -0.28 4.97
N ALA A 34 -2.35 0.68 5.09
CA ALA A 34 -1.21 0.81 4.19
C ALA A 34 -0.25 -0.40 4.27
N ILE A 35 0.01 -0.93 5.47
CA ILE A 35 0.82 -2.15 5.67
C ILE A 35 0.12 -3.36 5.07
N ILE A 36 -1.18 -3.56 5.34
CA ILE A 36 -1.97 -4.67 4.78
C ILE A 36 -1.93 -4.63 3.25
N TYR A 37 -2.10 -3.45 2.65
CA TYR A 37 -1.96 -3.27 1.21
C TYR A 37 -0.55 -3.63 0.72
N GLY A 38 0.50 -3.11 1.36
CA GLY A 38 1.89 -3.38 0.96
C GLY A 38 2.28 -4.87 1.05
N VAL A 39 1.74 -5.59 2.04
CA VAL A 39 1.91 -7.06 2.13
C VAL A 39 1.19 -7.77 0.99
N LYS A 40 -0.05 -7.42 0.67
CA LYS A 40 -0.80 -7.99 -0.47
C LYS A 40 -0.10 -7.71 -1.80
N GLU A 41 0.38 -6.48 -2.00
CA GLU A 41 1.11 -6.09 -3.20
C GLU A 41 2.39 -6.92 -3.37
N SER A 42 3.16 -7.06 -2.29
CA SER A 42 4.38 -7.88 -2.27
C SER A 42 4.07 -9.36 -2.52
N TYR A 43 2.97 -9.87 -1.96
CA TYR A 43 2.53 -11.26 -2.15
C TYR A 43 2.16 -11.56 -3.60
N TYR A 44 1.31 -10.74 -4.23
CA TYR A 44 0.93 -10.96 -5.63
C TYR A 44 2.09 -10.71 -6.60
N SER A 45 2.99 -9.78 -6.28
CA SER A 45 4.23 -9.59 -7.02
C SER A 45 5.16 -10.80 -6.94
N PHE A 46 5.25 -11.45 -5.77
CA PHE A 46 5.96 -12.71 -5.61
C PHE A 46 5.33 -13.83 -6.43
N LEU A 47 4.00 -14.01 -6.37
CA LEU A 47 3.28 -15.01 -7.16
C LEU A 47 3.51 -14.84 -8.66
N LYS A 48 3.44 -13.59 -9.17
CA LYS A 48 3.77 -13.27 -10.56
C LYS A 48 5.14 -13.80 -10.95
N LEU A 49 6.16 -13.51 -10.15
CA LEU A 49 7.54 -13.88 -10.44
C LEU A 49 7.81 -15.38 -10.28
N LYS A 50 7.12 -16.04 -9.34
CA LYS A 50 7.13 -17.50 -9.22
C LYS A 50 6.55 -18.17 -10.47
N MET A 51 5.39 -17.74 -10.94
CA MET A 51 4.80 -18.26 -12.18
C MET A 51 5.64 -17.92 -13.42
N SER A 52 6.30 -16.76 -13.43
CA SER A 52 7.22 -16.38 -14.50
C SER A 52 8.44 -17.28 -14.58
N GLU A 53 8.98 -17.72 -13.43
CA GLU A 53 10.03 -18.73 -13.36
C GLU A 53 9.56 -20.07 -13.93
N THR A 54 8.35 -20.51 -13.60
CA THR A 54 7.73 -21.72 -14.17
C THR A 54 7.64 -21.63 -15.70
N VAL A 55 7.17 -20.51 -16.25
CA VAL A 55 7.09 -20.29 -17.70
C VAL A 55 8.49 -20.28 -18.34
N ALA A 56 9.49 -19.67 -17.69
CA ALA A 56 10.86 -19.68 -18.18
C ALA A 56 11.45 -21.10 -18.21
N LEU A 57 11.14 -21.93 -17.21
CA LEU A 57 11.55 -23.34 -17.17
C LEU A 57 10.88 -24.15 -18.29
N GLU A 58 9.57 -23.99 -18.48
CA GLU A 58 8.85 -24.60 -19.61
C GLU A 58 9.46 -24.19 -20.96
N THR A 59 9.82 -22.92 -21.11
CA THR A 59 10.43 -22.38 -22.34
C THR A 59 11.80 -23.02 -22.61
N VAL A 60 12.63 -23.23 -21.57
CA VAL A 60 13.90 -23.97 -21.72
C VAL A 60 13.66 -25.39 -22.19
N ASN A 61 12.66 -26.09 -21.62
CA ASN A 61 12.33 -27.45 -22.03
C ASN A 61 11.86 -27.50 -23.49
N GLN A 62 11.02 -26.55 -23.92
CA GLN A 62 10.56 -26.45 -25.31
C GLN A 62 11.70 -26.21 -26.30
N PHE A 63 12.65 -25.31 -25.98
CA PHE A 63 13.81 -25.07 -26.84
C PHE A 63 14.82 -26.23 -26.82
N GLN A 64 14.89 -26.99 -25.72
CA GLN A 64 15.70 -28.20 -25.65
C GLN A 64 15.14 -29.26 -26.61
N GLU A 65 13.83 -29.53 -26.55
CA GLU A 65 13.14 -30.42 -27.49
C GLU A 65 13.38 -29.99 -28.95
N HIS A 66 13.25 -28.70 -29.25
CA HIS A 66 13.47 -28.18 -30.60
C HIS A 66 14.91 -28.37 -31.07
N TYR A 67 15.89 -28.13 -30.21
CA TYR A 67 17.30 -28.39 -30.50
C TYR A 67 17.56 -29.87 -30.81
N ASP A 68 16.99 -30.79 -30.01
CA ASP A 68 17.17 -32.23 -30.19
C ASP A 68 16.57 -32.73 -31.51
N VAL A 69 15.40 -32.20 -31.91
CA VAL A 69 14.79 -32.47 -33.22
C VAL A 69 15.64 -31.89 -34.35
N ALA A 70 16.07 -30.63 -34.24
CA ALA A 70 16.89 -29.97 -35.26
C ALA A 70 18.21 -30.71 -35.50
N LYS A 71 18.85 -31.17 -34.41
CA LYS A 71 20.08 -31.99 -34.46
C LYS A 71 19.85 -33.32 -35.17
N THR A 72 18.75 -34.00 -34.85
CA THR A 72 18.37 -35.28 -35.49
C THR A 72 18.10 -35.09 -36.99
N PHE A 73 17.42 -34.01 -37.38
CA PHE A 73 17.20 -33.69 -38.79
C PHE A 73 18.51 -33.39 -39.53
N PHE A 74 19.48 -32.75 -38.88
CA PHE A 74 20.78 -32.50 -39.48
C PHE A 74 21.59 -33.79 -39.67
N GLU A 75 21.61 -34.66 -38.66
CA GLU A 75 22.27 -35.98 -38.71
C GLU A 75 21.67 -36.90 -39.77
N THR A 76 20.37 -36.75 -40.07
CA THR A 76 19.66 -37.48 -41.13
C THR A 76 19.67 -36.75 -42.49
N GLY A 77 20.37 -35.63 -42.61
CA GLY A 77 20.51 -34.85 -43.85
C GLY A 77 19.25 -34.07 -44.27
N LYS A 78 18.27 -33.92 -43.37
CA LYS A 78 16.97 -33.26 -43.60
C LYS A 78 16.94 -31.77 -43.23
N SER A 79 17.92 -31.27 -42.48
CA SER A 79 18.04 -29.85 -42.12
C SER A 79 19.47 -29.34 -42.26
N SER A 80 19.63 -28.01 -42.21
CA SER A 80 20.93 -27.36 -42.34
C SER A 80 21.65 -27.23 -40.98
N LYS A 81 22.98 -27.07 -41.01
CA LYS A 81 23.73 -26.75 -39.78
C LYS A 81 23.29 -25.41 -39.16
N ILE A 82 22.79 -24.48 -39.99
CA ILE A 82 22.26 -23.19 -39.53
C ILE A 82 21.04 -23.40 -38.62
N ASP A 83 20.16 -24.34 -38.94
CA ASP A 83 18.97 -24.64 -38.12
C ASP A 83 19.36 -25.15 -36.72
N VAL A 84 20.36 -26.03 -36.65
CA VAL A 84 20.90 -26.54 -35.38
C VAL A 84 21.53 -25.42 -34.56
N THR A 85 22.40 -24.61 -35.18
CA THR A 85 23.07 -23.50 -34.50
C THR A 85 22.05 -22.47 -34.00
N SER A 86 21.00 -22.17 -34.78
CA SER A 86 19.94 -21.27 -34.36
C SER A 86 19.15 -21.83 -33.17
N ALA A 87 18.79 -23.11 -33.19
CA ALA A 87 18.12 -23.76 -32.07
C ALA A 87 18.99 -23.76 -30.80
N GLU A 88 20.30 -23.98 -30.93
CA GLU A 88 21.27 -23.93 -29.83
C GLU A 88 21.39 -22.53 -29.22
N VAL A 89 21.40 -21.49 -30.05
CA VAL A 89 21.39 -20.09 -29.59
C VAL A 89 20.10 -19.78 -28.83
N ASN A 90 18.94 -20.21 -29.35
CA ASN A 90 17.65 -19.98 -28.70
C ASN A 90 17.55 -20.70 -27.34
N LEU A 91 18.01 -21.94 -27.27
CA LEU A 91 18.12 -22.70 -26.01
C LEU A 91 19.04 -21.99 -25.01
N SER A 92 20.19 -21.49 -25.47
CA SER A 92 21.13 -20.75 -24.62
C SER A 92 20.51 -19.46 -24.07
N ASN A 93 19.77 -18.71 -24.92
CA ASN A 93 19.03 -17.52 -24.52
C ASN A 93 17.93 -17.85 -23.50
N ALA A 94 17.17 -18.93 -23.71
CA ALA A 94 16.14 -19.37 -22.77
C ALA A 94 16.74 -19.73 -21.40
N ARG A 95 17.91 -20.37 -21.37
CA ARG A 95 18.63 -20.67 -20.10
C ARG A 95 19.04 -19.39 -19.37
N ILE A 96 19.52 -18.37 -20.08
CA ILE A 96 19.84 -17.06 -19.49
C ILE A 96 18.58 -16.39 -18.90
N GLN A 97 17.45 -16.48 -19.60
CA GLN A 97 16.17 -15.96 -19.12
C GLN A 97 15.69 -16.71 -17.86
N LEU A 98 15.84 -18.03 -17.80
CA LEU A 98 15.54 -18.83 -16.60
C LEU A 98 16.38 -18.40 -15.40
N ILE A 99 17.70 -18.22 -15.57
CA ILE A 99 18.59 -17.75 -14.50
C ILE A 99 18.12 -16.38 -13.97
N SER A 100 17.70 -15.50 -14.89
CA SER A 100 17.19 -14.16 -14.54
C SER A 100 15.86 -14.25 -13.79
N ALA A 101 14.93 -15.10 -14.23
CA ALA A 101 13.64 -15.32 -13.59
C ALA A 101 13.80 -15.94 -12.19
N GLN A 102 14.70 -16.91 -12.02
CA GLN A 102 15.06 -17.50 -10.73
C GLN A 102 15.57 -16.45 -9.75
N ASN A 103 16.47 -15.56 -10.21
CA ASN A 103 16.98 -14.49 -9.37
C ASN A 103 15.88 -13.48 -9.01
N ALA A 104 15.01 -13.12 -9.96
CA ALA A 104 13.87 -12.24 -9.71
C ALA A 104 12.89 -12.84 -8.68
N MET A 105 12.58 -14.13 -8.77
CA MET A 105 11.74 -14.84 -7.78
C MET A 105 12.38 -14.81 -6.38
N ARG A 106 13.69 -15.07 -6.28
CA ARG A 106 14.43 -14.99 -5.01
C ARG A 106 14.37 -13.59 -4.40
N ILE A 107 14.57 -12.54 -5.19
CA ILE A 107 14.45 -11.15 -4.73
C ILE A 107 13.00 -10.84 -4.29
N ALA A 108 12.01 -11.30 -5.04
CA ALA A 108 10.60 -11.11 -4.70
C ALA A 108 10.24 -11.76 -3.35
N ARG A 109 10.81 -12.94 -3.07
CA ARG A 109 10.66 -13.60 -1.76
C ARG A 109 11.26 -12.76 -0.64
N VAL A 110 12.44 -12.17 -0.85
CA VAL A 110 13.06 -11.27 0.14
C VAL A 110 12.18 -10.02 0.36
N ASN A 111 11.60 -9.45 -0.69
CA ASN A 111 10.68 -8.32 -0.57
C ASN A 111 9.40 -8.68 0.19
N LEU A 112 8.83 -9.86 -0.05
CA LEU A 112 7.69 -10.37 0.70
C LEU A 112 8.04 -10.57 2.18
N ASN A 113 9.19 -11.16 2.49
CA ASN A 113 9.65 -11.32 3.87
C ASN A 113 9.81 -9.96 4.57
N LYS A 114 10.41 -8.98 3.89
CA LYS A 114 10.50 -7.60 4.40
C LYS A 114 9.11 -7.00 4.67
N ALA A 115 8.16 -7.17 3.76
CA ALA A 115 6.79 -6.66 3.94
C ALA A 115 6.08 -7.32 5.14
N MET A 116 6.34 -8.61 5.39
CA MET A 116 5.84 -9.34 6.56
C MET A 116 6.61 -9.03 7.85
N GLY A 117 7.69 -8.24 7.80
CA GLY A 117 8.51 -7.92 8.96
C GLY A 117 9.44 -9.07 9.42
N VAL A 118 9.74 -10.02 8.54
CA VAL A 118 10.59 -11.18 8.84
C VAL A 118 11.95 -11.04 8.16
N ILE A 119 13.04 -11.11 8.93
CA ILE A 119 14.41 -10.93 8.41
C ILE A 119 14.92 -12.17 7.67
N SER A 120 14.61 -13.36 8.20
CA SER A 120 14.93 -14.65 7.60
C SER A 120 13.76 -15.59 7.85
N SER A 121 13.17 -16.10 6.78
CA SER A 121 12.10 -17.08 6.83
C SER A 121 12.61 -18.38 6.19
N PRO A 122 12.33 -19.56 6.75
CA PRO A 122 12.57 -20.82 6.07
C PRO A 122 11.84 -20.85 4.71
N GLU A 123 12.25 -21.74 3.81
CA GLU A 123 11.50 -21.93 2.57
C GLU A 123 10.05 -22.30 2.87
N TYR A 124 9.12 -21.46 2.37
CA TYR A 124 7.69 -21.72 2.43
C TYR A 124 7.13 -21.88 1.02
N ASN A 125 6.15 -22.77 0.93
CA ASN A 125 5.34 -22.93 -0.26
C ASN A 125 4.15 -21.99 -0.18
N VAL A 126 3.83 -21.40 -1.32
CA VAL A 126 2.68 -20.52 -1.50
C VAL A 126 1.78 -21.16 -2.53
N GLU A 127 0.47 -21.15 -2.25
CA GLU A 127 -0.54 -21.53 -3.23
C GLU A 127 -0.53 -20.54 -4.39
N GLU A 128 -0.35 -21.05 -5.61
CA GLU A 128 -0.25 -20.25 -6.83
C GLU A 128 -1.64 -19.91 -7.39
N THR A 129 -2.47 -19.28 -6.55
CA THR A 129 -3.83 -18.89 -6.92
C THR A 129 -4.00 -17.38 -6.86
N PHE A 130 -4.55 -16.83 -7.94
CA PHE A 130 -5.03 -15.45 -7.97
C PHE A 130 -6.55 -15.46 -7.76
N PRO A 131 -7.07 -14.83 -6.69
CA PRO A 131 -8.51 -14.79 -6.48
C PRO A 131 -9.17 -13.93 -7.56
N LEU A 132 -10.03 -14.55 -8.37
CA LEU A 132 -10.79 -13.89 -9.43
C LEU A 132 -12.24 -13.64 -9.00
N GLU A 133 -12.41 -12.90 -7.89
CA GLU A 133 -13.76 -12.52 -7.45
C GLU A 133 -14.22 -11.26 -8.16
N LYS A 134 -15.25 -11.40 -9.01
CA LYS A 134 -15.94 -10.27 -9.61
C LYS A 134 -16.84 -9.60 -8.57
N ARG A 135 -16.26 -8.81 -7.67
CA ARG A 135 -17.06 -7.87 -6.87
C ARG A 135 -17.58 -6.75 -7.76
N ASN A 136 -18.89 -6.62 -7.87
CA ASN A 136 -19.51 -5.59 -8.70
C ASN A 136 -19.89 -4.39 -7.82
N ILE A 137 -18.90 -3.55 -7.48
CA ILE A 137 -19.12 -2.29 -6.74
C ILE A 137 -19.21 -1.14 -7.74
N SER A 138 -20.28 -0.34 -7.65
CA SER A 138 -20.38 0.90 -8.44
C SER A 138 -19.40 1.94 -7.92
N PHE A 139 -18.99 2.87 -8.78
CA PHE A 139 -18.12 3.96 -8.38
C PHE A 139 -18.73 4.79 -7.23
N ASP A 140 -20.02 5.14 -7.33
CA ASP A 140 -20.71 5.92 -6.29
C ASP A 140 -20.73 5.19 -4.94
N SER A 141 -20.96 3.87 -4.96
CA SER A 141 -20.92 3.07 -3.74
C SER A 141 -19.50 2.98 -3.16
N ALA A 142 -18.48 2.87 -4.00
CA ALA A 142 -17.08 2.87 -3.57
C ALA A 142 -16.68 4.21 -2.94
N LEU A 143 -17.09 5.32 -3.55
CA LEU A 143 -16.82 6.67 -3.06
C LEU A 143 -17.54 6.96 -1.72
N ALA A 144 -18.81 6.55 -1.60
CA ALA A 144 -19.55 6.68 -0.35
C ALA A 144 -18.88 5.91 0.79
N GLN A 145 -18.48 4.66 0.54
CA GLN A 145 -17.73 3.86 1.52
C GLN A 145 -16.40 4.51 1.90
N ALA A 146 -15.69 5.12 0.94
CA ALA A 146 -14.43 5.80 1.18
C ALA A 146 -14.60 6.99 2.14
N TYR A 147 -15.61 7.83 1.94
CA TYR A 147 -15.86 8.97 2.83
C TYR A 147 -16.33 8.56 4.23
N GLU A 148 -16.96 7.39 4.36
CA GLU A 148 -17.45 6.89 5.65
C GLU A 148 -16.37 6.12 6.44
N ASN A 149 -15.57 5.30 5.76
CA ASN A 149 -14.73 4.31 6.42
C ASN A 149 -13.23 4.62 6.43
N ARG A 150 -12.74 5.53 5.57
CA ARG A 150 -11.31 5.79 5.51
C ARG A 150 -10.80 6.41 6.82
N PRO A 151 -9.71 5.89 7.40
CA PRO A 151 -9.21 6.44 8.65
C PRO A 151 -8.57 7.83 8.51
N ASP A 152 -8.02 8.19 7.34
CA ASP A 152 -7.38 9.49 7.09
C ASP A 152 -8.37 10.67 7.12
N ILE A 153 -9.57 10.51 6.55
CA ILE A 153 -10.64 11.52 6.64
C ILE A 153 -11.21 11.64 8.07
N LEU A 154 -11.35 10.52 8.77
CA LEU A 154 -11.76 10.50 10.18
C LEU A 154 -10.74 11.25 11.06
N SER A 155 -9.45 10.96 10.89
CA SER A 155 -8.36 11.64 11.59
C SER A 155 -8.38 13.14 11.34
N THR A 156 -8.51 13.55 10.07
CA THR A 156 -8.59 14.97 9.69
C THR A 156 -9.80 15.67 10.32
N SER A 157 -10.97 15.02 10.34
CA SER A 157 -12.16 15.58 10.97
C SER A 157 -11.96 15.76 12.48
N LEU A 158 -11.40 14.78 13.18
CA LEU A 158 -11.13 14.87 14.62
C LEU A 158 -10.10 15.95 14.97
N LYS A 159 -9.06 16.13 14.12
CA LYS A 159 -8.08 17.21 14.27
C LYS A 159 -8.72 18.59 14.06
N LYS A 160 -9.67 18.71 13.13
CA LYS A 160 -10.46 19.93 12.93
C LYS A 160 -11.32 20.23 14.17
N ASP A 161 -12.01 19.23 14.72
CA ASP A 161 -12.82 19.40 15.94
C ASP A 161 -11.94 19.81 17.15
N ALA A 162 -10.71 19.29 17.24
CA ALA A 162 -9.74 19.69 18.25
C ALA A 162 -9.33 21.17 18.10
N LEU A 163 -9.20 21.67 16.86
CA LEU A 163 -8.92 23.08 16.59
C LEU A 163 -10.12 23.98 16.93
N GLU A 164 -11.36 23.51 16.73
CA GLU A 164 -12.55 24.23 17.18
C GLU A 164 -12.56 24.40 18.71
N LYS A 165 -12.19 23.35 19.45
CA LYS A 165 -12.00 23.41 20.90
C LYS A 165 -10.80 24.28 21.30
N SER A 166 -9.75 24.35 20.49
CA SER A 166 -8.62 25.25 20.71
C SER A 166 -9.04 26.72 20.66
N ILE A 167 -9.99 27.10 19.79
CA ILE A 167 -10.55 28.45 19.79
C ILE A 167 -11.26 28.75 21.12
N ASP A 168 -12.05 27.80 21.64
CA ASP A 168 -12.70 27.93 22.97
C ASP A 168 -11.65 28.09 24.08
N LEU A 169 -10.61 27.26 24.08
CA LEU A 169 -9.52 27.35 25.05
C LEU A 169 -8.83 28.72 25.02
N ASN A 170 -8.52 29.25 23.83
CA ASN A 170 -7.91 30.56 23.68
C ASN A 170 -8.82 31.70 24.16
N LYS A 171 -10.15 31.61 23.92
CA LYS A 171 -11.13 32.55 24.48
C LYS A 171 -11.17 32.52 26.00
N LYS A 172 -10.94 31.36 26.63
CA LYS A 172 -10.84 31.29 28.09
C LYS A 172 -9.63 32.06 28.65
N GLY A 173 -8.68 32.50 27.81
CA GLY A 173 -7.63 33.44 28.20
C GLY A 173 -8.16 34.74 28.84
N TYR A 174 -9.41 35.12 28.56
CA TYR A 174 -10.08 36.26 29.22
C TYR A 174 -10.61 35.96 30.63
N LEU A 175 -10.63 34.70 31.06
CA LEU A 175 -11.21 34.27 32.34
C LEU A 175 -10.15 34.15 33.43
N PRO A 176 -10.50 34.45 34.69
CA PRO A 176 -9.58 34.35 35.80
C PRO A 176 -9.21 32.90 36.14
N VAL A 177 -8.15 32.74 36.93
CA VAL A 177 -7.72 31.44 37.44
C VAL A 177 -7.54 31.53 38.95
N LEU A 178 -8.17 30.61 39.67
CA LEU A 178 -8.04 30.42 41.10
C LEU A 178 -7.03 29.30 41.37
N SER A 179 -5.99 29.61 42.12
CA SER A 179 -4.93 28.67 42.50
C SER A 179 -4.76 28.65 44.01
N GLY A 180 -4.39 27.48 44.54
CA GLY A 180 -4.06 27.27 45.95
C GLY A 180 -2.60 26.87 46.09
N SER A 181 -2.00 27.24 47.21
CA SER A 181 -0.67 26.79 47.61
C SER A 181 -0.70 26.36 49.06
N ALA A 182 0.01 25.28 49.36
CA ALA A 182 0.25 24.83 50.72
C ALA A 182 1.70 24.37 50.76
N ALA A 183 2.43 24.79 51.78
CA ALA A 183 3.77 24.30 52.08
C ALA A 183 3.91 24.12 53.58
N TYR A 184 4.68 23.09 53.95
CA TYR A 184 5.00 22.73 55.32
C TYR A 184 6.48 22.38 55.34
N GLY A 185 7.21 22.89 56.30
CA GLY A 185 8.64 22.68 56.43
C GLY A 185 9.16 23.16 57.78
N TYR A 186 10.46 23.40 57.85
CA TYR A 186 11.09 24.01 59.00
C TYR A 186 11.67 25.36 58.58
N ALA A 187 11.50 26.37 59.41
CA ALA A 187 12.06 27.69 59.21
C ALA A 187 12.70 28.17 60.51
N GLY A 188 13.89 28.76 60.41
CA GLY A 188 14.69 29.13 61.57
C GLY A 188 16.16 29.26 61.19
N ASP A 189 17.02 29.53 62.17
CA ASP A 189 18.47 29.67 62.01
C ASP A 189 19.19 28.39 62.47
N ASP A 190 20.50 28.28 62.24
CA ASP A 190 21.29 27.04 62.45
C ASP A 190 21.14 26.39 63.85
N ASN A 191 20.73 27.18 64.85
CA ASN A 191 20.53 26.75 66.25
C ASN A 191 19.06 26.57 66.69
N SER A 192 18.05 26.88 65.86
CA SER A 192 16.64 26.65 66.20
C SER A 192 15.78 26.56 64.94
N MET A 193 15.30 25.36 64.62
CA MET A 193 14.44 25.09 63.47
C MET A 193 13.02 24.78 63.93
N ASP A 194 12.10 25.71 63.68
CA ASP A 194 10.71 25.58 64.06
C ASP A 194 9.86 25.07 62.90
N LYS A 195 8.80 24.33 63.22
CA LYS A 195 7.81 23.89 62.23
C LYS A 195 7.09 25.13 61.67
N SER A 196 7.16 25.30 60.36
CA SER A 196 6.51 26.39 59.64
C SER A 196 5.59 25.84 58.56
N TRP A 197 4.41 26.44 58.42
CA TRP A 197 3.48 26.10 57.36
C TRP A 197 2.83 27.37 56.83
N ASN A 198 2.57 27.38 55.52
CA ASN A 198 1.88 28.46 54.84
C ASN A 198 0.85 27.88 53.89
N VAL A 199 -0.35 28.45 53.92
CA VAL A 199 -1.43 28.14 52.98
C VAL A 199 -1.91 29.45 52.39
N GLY A 200 -2.10 29.48 51.07
CA GLY A 200 -2.55 30.65 50.34
C GLY A 200 -3.48 30.29 49.20
N VAL A 201 -4.38 31.21 48.87
CA VAL A 201 -5.22 31.14 47.68
C VAL A 201 -5.02 32.43 46.89
N ALA A 202 -4.82 32.31 45.58
CA ALA A 202 -4.58 33.42 44.67
C ALA A 202 -5.56 33.35 43.49
N LEU A 203 -6.30 34.44 43.27
CA LEU A 203 -7.14 34.64 42.10
C LEU A 203 -6.42 35.60 41.14
N THR A 204 -6.06 35.12 39.96
CA THR A 204 -5.43 35.93 38.91
C THR A 204 -6.46 36.29 37.86
N PHE A 205 -6.77 37.58 37.71
CA PHE A 205 -7.71 38.09 36.70
C PHE A 205 -6.96 38.94 35.65
N PRO A 206 -6.92 38.53 34.37
CA PRO A 206 -6.25 39.29 33.32
C PRO A 206 -7.12 40.47 32.85
N LEU A 207 -6.95 41.66 33.45
CA LEU A 207 -7.72 42.86 33.09
C LEU A 207 -7.36 43.42 31.71
N PHE A 208 -6.07 43.42 31.36
CA PHE A 208 -5.59 43.85 30.05
C PHE A 208 -4.33 43.06 29.68
N THR A 209 -4.38 42.33 28.56
CA THR A 209 -3.27 41.48 28.11
C THR A 209 -2.51 42.09 26.92
N GLY A 210 -2.64 43.38 26.63
CA GLY A 210 -1.99 44.00 25.47
C GLY A 210 -2.43 43.39 24.13
N LEU A 211 -3.71 43.01 24.01
CA LEU A 211 -4.30 42.31 22.85
C LEU A 211 -3.81 40.88 22.59
N SER A 212 -2.88 40.33 23.39
CA SER A 212 -2.33 38.98 23.16
C SER A 212 -3.42 37.90 23.06
N THR A 213 -4.40 37.91 23.97
CA THR A 213 -5.53 36.96 23.96
C THR A 213 -6.38 37.07 22.70
N ARG A 214 -6.56 38.29 22.16
CA ARG A 214 -7.31 38.51 20.92
C ARG A 214 -6.57 37.86 19.75
N TYR A 215 -5.29 38.15 19.61
CA TYR A 215 -4.49 37.61 18.52
C TYR A 215 -4.30 36.09 18.63
N ALA A 216 -4.26 35.52 19.84
CA ALA A 216 -4.26 34.07 20.03
C ALA A 216 -5.58 33.42 19.55
N VAL A 217 -6.72 34.09 19.76
CA VAL A 217 -8.02 33.63 19.22
C VAL A 217 -8.05 33.76 17.69
N ASP A 218 -7.54 34.86 17.14
CA ASP A 218 -7.48 35.07 15.68
C ASP A 218 -6.54 34.06 15.00
N GLU A 219 -5.41 33.74 15.62
CA GLU A 219 -4.49 32.67 15.19
C GLU A 219 -5.18 31.29 15.22
N ALA A 220 -5.86 30.95 16.31
CA ALA A 220 -6.59 29.69 16.41
C ALA A 220 -7.69 29.54 15.33
N ARG A 221 -8.35 30.65 14.95
CA ARG A 221 -9.31 30.68 13.83
C ARG A 221 -8.63 30.45 12.49
N ALA A 222 -7.51 31.12 12.23
CA ALA A 222 -6.75 30.90 10.99
C ALA A 222 -6.27 29.44 10.87
N ASN A 223 -5.83 28.83 11.98
CA ASN A 223 -5.47 27.41 12.01
C ASN A 223 -6.66 26.48 11.69
N LEU A 224 -7.87 26.81 12.16
CA LEU A 224 -9.09 26.07 11.81
C LEU A 224 -9.42 26.21 10.31
N ASP A 225 -9.27 27.40 9.73
CA ASP A 225 -9.52 27.62 8.30
C ASP A 225 -8.51 26.85 7.43
N ILE A 226 -7.24 26.79 7.84
CA ILE A 226 -6.23 25.91 7.22
C ILE A 226 -6.68 24.44 7.29
N ALA A 227 -7.15 23.98 8.45
CA ALA A 227 -7.61 22.59 8.60
C ALA A 227 -8.82 22.27 7.73
N ARG A 228 -9.77 23.20 7.57
CA ARG A 228 -10.91 23.06 6.65
C ARG A 228 -10.46 22.95 5.19
N ALA A 229 -9.52 23.79 4.77
CA ALA A 229 -8.95 23.72 3.43
C ALA A 229 -8.21 22.40 3.18
N ASN A 230 -7.47 21.90 4.18
CA ASN A 230 -6.80 20.61 4.11
C ASN A 230 -7.80 19.44 4.04
N GLU A 231 -8.92 19.49 4.77
CA GLU A 231 -9.99 18.49 4.66
C GLU A 231 -10.58 18.46 3.25
N GLU A 232 -10.86 19.63 2.66
CA GLU A 232 -11.38 19.72 1.29
C GLU A 232 -10.37 19.17 0.26
N SER A 233 -9.09 19.52 0.40
CA SER A 233 -8.02 18.95 -0.43
C SER A 233 -7.94 17.43 -0.29
N LEU A 234 -8.07 16.91 0.94
CA LEU A 234 -8.11 15.47 1.19
C LEU A 234 -9.34 14.81 0.55
N ARG A 235 -10.52 15.43 0.59
CA ARG A 235 -11.72 14.91 -0.09
C ARG A 235 -11.55 14.77 -1.59
N GLN A 236 -10.89 15.74 -2.23
CA GLN A 236 -10.55 15.70 -3.65
C GLN A 236 -9.51 14.62 -3.97
N LYS A 237 -8.52 14.45 -3.09
CA LYS A 237 -7.53 13.37 -3.19
C LYS A 237 -8.19 12.00 -3.08
N ILE A 238 -9.08 11.79 -2.11
CA ILE A 238 -9.83 10.55 -1.93
C ILE A 238 -10.66 10.24 -3.17
N TYR A 239 -11.36 11.24 -3.73
CA TYR A 239 -12.11 11.07 -4.97
C TYR A 239 -11.22 10.53 -6.11
N LEU A 240 -10.06 11.17 -6.33
CA LEU A 240 -9.11 10.75 -7.37
C LEU A 240 -8.57 9.34 -7.12
N GLU A 241 -8.20 9.01 -5.88
CA GLU A 241 -7.69 7.69 -5.50
C GLU A 241 -8.72 6.59 -5.74
N VAL A 242 -9.97 6.79 -5.30
CA VAL A 242 -11.06 5.83 -5.50
C VAL A 242 -11.40 5.67 -6.97
N GLN A 243 -11.49 6.77 -7.72
CA GLN A 243 -11.77 6.75 -9.16
C GLN A 243 -10.68 5.98 -9.91
N SER A 244 -9.42 6.25 -9.60
CA SER A 244 -8.27 5.58 -10.22
C SER A 244 -8.22 4.10 -9.86
N ALA A 245 -8.40 3.75 -8.58
CA ALA A 245 -8.42 2.35 -8.15
C ALA A 245 -9.57 1.56 -8.78
N TRP A 246 -10.75 2.17 -8.90
CA TRP A 246 -11.92 1.55 -9.53
C TRP A 246 -11.70 1.31 -11.03
N LEU A 247 -11.17 2.30 -11.76
CA LEU A 247 -10.86 2.17 -13.18
C LEU A 247 -9.75 1.14 -13.44
N ASN A 248 -8.64 1.21 -12.69
CA ASN A 248 -7.51 0.30 -12.86
C ASN A 248 -7.89 -1.15 -12.59
N ARG A 249 -8.74 -1.39 -11.58
CA ARG A 249 -9.26 -2.72 -11.30
C ARG A 249 -10.09 -3.26 -12.46
N ARG A 250 -10.98 -2.42 -13.03
CA ARG A 250 -11.83 -2.82 -14.15
C ARG A 250 -10.99 -3.11 -15.40
N GLU A 251 -10.04 -2.24 -15.72
CA GLU A 251 -9.11 -2.43 -16.84
C GLU A 251 -8.29 -3.72 -16.69
N ALA A 252 -7.73 -3.96 -15.51
CA ALA A 252 -6.94 -5.16 -15.24
C ALA A 252 -7.79 -6.44 -15.37
N PHE A 253 -9.07 -6.39 -14.97
CA PHE A 253 -10.00 -7.50 -15.16
C PHE A 253 -10.27 -7.78 -16.66
N GLU A 254 -10.47 -6.74 -17.47
CA GLU A 254 -10.67 -6.87 -18.92
C GLU A 254 -9.41 -7.46 -19.61
N ARG A 255 -8.20 -7.10 -19.13
CA ARG A 255 -6.92 -7.65 -19.59
C ARG A 255 -6.76 -9.15 -19.32
N ILE A 256 -7.32 -9.68 -18.23
CA ILE A 256 -7.24 -11.12 -17.91
C ILE A 256 -7.93 -11.94 -19.01
N GLU A 257 -9.13 -11.55 -19.42
CA GLU A 257 -9.90 -12.28 -20.42
C GLU A 257 -9.19 -12.26 -21.79
N ALA A 258 -8.71 -11.08 -22.21
CA ALA A 258 -7.94 -10.94 -23.44
C ALA A 258 -6.64 -11.77 -23.38
N GLY A 259 -5.90 -11.69 -22.28
CA GLY A 259 -4.67 -12.45 -22.07
C GLY A 259 -4.88 -13.96 -22.15
N ARG A 260 -5.96 -14.47 -21.55
CA ARG A 260 -6.33 -15.89 -21.62
C ARG A 260 -6.57 -16.36 -23.06
N ILE A 261 -7.29 -15.56 -23.86
CA ILE A 261 -7.55 -15.87 -25.27
C ILE A 261 -6.24 -15.87 -26.07
N ILE A 262 -5.36 -14.90 -25.84
CA ILE A 262 -4.06 -14.79 -26.52
C ILE A 262 -3.18 -16.01 -26.20
N VAL A 263 -3.14 -16.47 -24.94
CA VAL A 263 -2.40 -17.69 -24.56
C VAL A 263 -2.93 -18.89 -25.34
N ARG A 264 -4.25 -19.13 -25.32
CA ARG A 264 -4.86 -20.25 -26.04
C ARG A 264 -4.53 -20.25 -27.54
N GLN A 265 -4.60 -19.09 -28.19
CA GLN A 265 -4.28 -18.94 -29.61
C GLN A 265 -2.78 -19.16 -29.89
N ALA A 266 -1.91 -18.71 -29.00
CA ALA A 266 -0.47 -18.93 -29.13
C ALA A 266 -0.09 -20.41 -28.92
N GLU A 267 -0.78 -21.12 -28.02
CA GLU A 267 -0.62 -22.57 -27.84
C GLU A 267 -1.03 -23.34 -29.09
N GLU A 268 -2.21 -23.03 -29.66
CA GLU A 268 -2.68 -23.63 -30.92
C GLU A 268 -1.71 -23.33 -32.08
N THR A 269 -1.19 -22.11 -32.16
CA THR A 269 -0.20 -21.73 -33.18
C THR A 269 1.10 -22.53 -33.04
N LEU A 270 1.57 -22.74 -31.81
CA LEU A 270 2.76 -23.55 -31.56
C LEU A 270 2.53 -25.03 -31.92
N GLU A 271 1.37 -25.58 -31.63
CA GLU A 271 1.00 -26.94 -32.00
C GLU A 271 1.00 -27.13 -33.53
N LEU A 272 0.38 -26.20 -34.27
CA LEU A 272 0.37 -26.21 -35.73
C LEU A 272 1.77 -26.07 -36.32
N ALA A 273 2.60 -25.16 -35.78
CA ALA A 273 3.99 -24.97 -36.21
C ALA A 273 4.83 -26.24 -35.99
N ARG A 274 4.67 -26.90 -34.83
CA ARG A 274 5.31 -28.18 -34.52
C ARG A 274 4.92 -29.28 -35.51
N GLY A 275 3.63 -29.40 -35.83
CA GLY A 275 3.13 -30.38 -36.80
C GLY A 275 3.68 -30.16 -38.22
N ARG A 276 3.73 -28.91 -38.67
CA ARG A 276 4.29 -28.56 -40.00
C ARG A 276 5.79 -28.80 -40.08
N TYR A 277 6.54 -28.48 -39.04
CA TYR A 277 7.98 -28.78 -39.00
C TYR A 277 8.26 -30.28 -38.99
N ALA A 278 7.49 -31.06 -38.21
CA ALA A 278 7.64 -32.51 -38.15
C ALA A 278 7.38 -33.19 -39.51
N THR A 279 6.50 -32.61 -40.33
CA THR A 279 6.19 -33.08 -41.69
C THR A 279 7.10 -32.46 -42.77
N GLY A 280 8.03 -31.58 -42.39
CA GLY A 280 9.00 -30.95 -43.30
C GLY A 280 8.45 -29.80 -44.16
N VAL A 281 7.19 -29.38 -43.95
CA VAL A 281 6.54 -28.27 -44.67
C VAL A 281 6.59 -26.93 -43.91
N GLY A 282 7.10 -26.95 -42.67
CA GLY A 282 7.32 -25.77 -41.81
C GLY A 282 8.80 -25.51 -41.59
N SER A 283 9.14 -24.29 -41.18
CA SER A 283 10.55 -23.88 -40.95
C SER A 283 10.90 -23.84 -39.45
N SER A 284 12.19 -23.96 -39.13
CA SER A 284 12.70 -23.80 -37.74
C SER A 284 12.36 -22.42 -37.14
N ILE A 285 12.30 -21.40 -38.00
CA ILE A 285 11.94 -20.03 -37.64
C ILE A 285 10.46 -19.95 -37.21
N GLU A 286 9.56 -20.67 -37.89
CA GLU A 286 8.12 -20.69 -37.58
C GLU A 286 7.86 -21.27 -36.17
N ILE A 287 8.55 -22.34 -35.80
CA ILE A 287 8.49 -22.87 -34.42
C ILE A 287 9.04 -21.86 -33.42
N THR A 288 10.22 -21.31 -33.69
CA THR A 288 10.89 -20.38 -32.77
C THR A 288 10.01 -19.16 -32.52
N ASP A 289 9.42 -18.58 -33.57
CA ASP A 289 8.49 -17.46 -33.48
C ASP A 289 7.23 -17.81 -32.68
N ALA A 290 6.66 -19.00 -32.89
CA ALA A 290 5.52 -19.48 -32.12
C ALA A 290 5.84 -19.68 -30.63
N MET A 291 7.02 -20.22 -30.28
CA MET A 291 7.48 -20.35 -28.89
C MET A 291 7.66 -18.99 -28.22
N ILE A 292 8.27 -18.03 -28.91
CA ILE A 292 8.43 -16.66 -28.40
C ILE A 292 7.07 -16.00 -28.16
N LYS A 293 6.13 -16.14 -29.10
CA LYS A 293 4.75 -15.63 -28.97
C LYS A 293 4.03 -16.26 -27.79
N LEU A 294 4.14 -17.57 -27.60
CA LEU A 294 3.54 -18.27 -26.46
C LEU A 294 4.13 -17.79 -25.12
N ASN A 295 5.45 -17.69 -25.04
CA ASN A 295 6.12 -17.17 -23.84
C ASN A 295 5.63 -15.75 -23.50
N ASN A 296 5.63 -14.85 -24.48
CA ASN A 296 5.12 -13.48 -24.30
C ASN A 296 3.65 -13.46 -23.88
N ALA A 297 2.79 -14.28 -24.50
CA ALA A 297 1.38 -14.40 -24.16
C ALA A 297 1.17 -14.84 -22.71
N LYS A 298 1.89 -15.88 -22.27
CA LYS A 298 1.85 -16.36 -20.88
C LYS A 298 2.29 -15.27 -19.90
N MET A 299 3.38 -14.57 -20.20
CA MET A 299 3.87 -13.45 -19.37
C MET A 299 2.87 -12.29 -19.28
N THR A 300 2.20 -11.93 -20.39
CA THR A 300 1.15 -10.92 -20.40
C THR A 300 -0.05 -11.35 -19.54
N TYR A 301 -0.47 -12.61 -19.64
CA TYR A 301 -1.58 -13.15 -18.85
C TYR A 301 -1.27 -13.17 -17.35
N ILE A 302 -0.09 -13.68 -16.95
CA ILE A 302 0.34 -13.69 -15.54
C ILE A 302 0.43 -12.26 -14.99
N THR A 303 0.92 -11.32 -15.78
CA THR A 303 0.98 -9.90 -15.39
C THR A 303 -0.43 -9.34 -15.16
N ALA A 304 -1.40 -9.64 -16.04
CA ALA A 304 -2.79 -9.21 -15.86
C ALA A 304 -3.44 -9.78 -14.59
N LEU A 305 -3.18 -11.06 -14.26
CA LEU A 305 -3.67 -11.69 -13.02
C LEU A 305 -3.14 -10.99 -11.76
N SER A 306 -1.84 -10.68 -11.76
CA SER A 306 -1.19 -9.93 -10.67
C SER A 306 -1.70 -8.50 -10.58
N ASP A 307 -1.79 -7.79 -11.70
CA ASP A 307 -2.25 -6.40 -11.76
C ASP A 307 -3.68 -6.28 -11.21
N PHE A 308 -4.56 -7.21 -11.57
CA PHE A 308 -5.93 -7.26 -11.05
C PHE A 308 -5.96 -7.47 -9.54
N SER A 309 -5.18 -8.43 -9.02
CA SER A 309 -5.16 -8.75 -7.59
C SER A 309 -4.59 -7.60 -6.76
N ILE A 310 -3.59 -6.89 -7.28
CA ILE A 310 -3.04 -5.67 -6.67
C ILE A 310 -4.06 -4.52 -6.75
N ALA A 311 -4.73 -4.35 -7.90
CA ALA A 311 -5.75 -3.32 -8.07
C ALA A 311 -6.97 -3.55 -7.16
N GLU A 312 -7.37 -4.80 -6.94
CA GLU A 312 -8.38 -5.17 -5.96
C GLU A 312 -7.96 -4.78 -4.54
N ALA A 313 -6.72 -5.13 -4.14
CA ALA A 313 -6.18 -4.75 -2.84
C ALA A 313 -6.08 -3.22 -2.67
N ASN A 314 -5.74 -2.51 -3.74
CA ASN A 314 -5.69 -1.05 -3.73
C ASN A 314 -7.09 -0.44 -3.60
N LEU A 315 -8.10 -0.98 -4.30
CA LEU A 315 -9.48 -0.55 -4.16
C LEU A 315 -10.00 -0.79 -2.73
N GLU A 316 -9.72 -1.95 -2.14
CA GLU A 316 -10.06 -2.25 -0.74
C GLU A 316 -9.48 -1.21 0.24
N LYS A 317 -8.20 -0.84 0.06
CA LYS A 317 -7.57 0.23 0.84
C LYS A 317 -8.24 1.58 0.57
N ALA A 318 -8.45 1.92 -0.70
CA ALA A 318 -8.97 3.22 -1.11
C ALA A 318 -10.39 3.49 -0.61
N ILE A 319 -11.22 2.45 -0.43
CA ILE A 319 -12.58 2.56 0.12
C ILE A 319 -12.64 2.39 1.65
N GLY A 320 -11.50 2.15 2.31
CA GLY A 320 -11.48 1.89 3.76
C GLY A 320 -12.16 0.58 4.16
N ALA A 321 -12.10 -0.45 3.31
CA ALA A 321 -12.73 -1.74 3.60
C ALA A 321 -12.14 -2.34 4.90
N LYS A 322 -13.01 -2.61 5.87
CA LYS A 322 -12.64 -3.33 7.10
C LYS A 322 -12.44 -4.81 6.73
N LYS A 323 -11.22 -5.32 6.86
CA LYS A 323 -10.90 -6.75 6.85
C LYS A 323 -10.48 -7.17 8.25
#